data_AF-F4QFC8-F1
#
_entry.id   AF-F4QFC8-F1
#
_cell.length_a   1.000
_cell.length_b   1.000
_cell.length_c   1.000
_cell.angle_alpha   90.00
_cell.angle_beta   90.00
_cell.angle_gamma   90.00
#
_symmetry.space_group_name_H-M   'P 1'
#
loop_
_entity.id
_entity.type
_entity.pdbx_description
1 polymer ?
#
loop_
_entity_poly.entity_id
_entity_poly.type
_entity_poly.pdbx_seq_one_letter_code
_entity_poly.pdbx_strand_id
1 'polypeptide(L)'
;MVNQDNEVVKVDLNETDDTLTHKISTTTEKKKKKNKNKNRKKKKKSPLDEPSTLNDELNYTYNYGNVINVKVDTSKPWTEATLGKYLKDSGFVKGSYNTPSNKAQMTPFYVKFANKLLSRSLSQLSNCLISFPLPEAGNGKDDLEKAYDSIGSPMFEGIMLPFLPPSDMMMGTLLVVAAYVMGFPRFGRGSIPDVIKTTLVQFCSEIPRDLPDLSAKIKDTFNRFFGHVDNQLKVVWDKNTMTQYLLNNGIRKYSTTKYPPAQDNFNIIIELCRMIKKTIIRSNPDNYIRRFTQETSLELVNVIPNETVESALDRLGRMSVPSWNPEKGWPLDQTLRQCILGVTLLAFETGVVNYIHPGLIDGCIKKEIVAVLEFPCFDDVDDLPTASNRINSILADVIINHVYYIEEFKKFVDQDTFDYCPTRLNINYSDDD
;
A
#
# COMPACT_ATOMS: atom_id res chain seq x y z
N MET A 1 -0.60 59.67 13.80
CA MET A 1 0.33 60.43 14.65
C MET A 1 1.13 59.41 15.45
N VAL A 2 2.36 59.11 15.01
CA VAL A 2 3.65 59.49 15.67
C VAL A 2 3.80 58.68 16.99
N ASN A 3 4.72 57.75 17.22
CA ASN A 3 6.11 57.42 16.79
C ASN A 3 6.28 55.88 16.94
N GLN A 4 6.94 55.08 16.09
CA GLN A 4 8.36 54.99 15.67
C GLN A 4 9.39 55.06 16.82
N ASP A 5 9.94 53.91 17.21
CA ASP A 5 11.35 53.79 17.59
C ASP A 5 11.90 52.44 17.11
N ASN A 6 12.91 52.56 16.25
CA ASN A 6 13.80 51.51 15.76
C ASN A 6 14.95 51.38 16.76
N GLU A 7 15.35 50.16 17.11
CA GLU A 7 16.67 49.92 17.68
C GLU A 7 17.43 48.90 16.82
N VAL A 8 18.53 49.40 16.25
CA VAL A 8 19.47 48.70 15.38
C VAL A 8 20.62 48.22 16.25
N VAL A 9 20.76 46.90 16.43
CA VAL A 9 21.95 46.32 17.05
C VAL A 9 22.94 45.94 15.95
N LYS A 10 24.03 46.70 15.87
CA LYS A 10 25.26 46.35 15.16
C LYS A 10 25.99 45.28 15.97
N VAL A 11 26.43 44.21 15.33
CA VAL A 11 27.43 43.30 15.88
C VAL A 11 28.60 43.25 14.92
N ASP A 12 29.77 43.58 15.46
CA ASP A 12 31.04 43.70 14.77
C ASP A 12 31.58 42.35 14.32
N LEU A 13 32.13 42.36 13.10
CA LEU A 13 33.05 41.37 12.56
C LEU A 13 34.43 41.58 13.19
N ASN A 14 35.03 40.52 13.74
CA ASN A 14 36.48 40.42 13.83
C ASN A 14 36.92 39.00 13.48
N GLU A 15 37.74 38.96 12.43
CA GLU A 15 38.55 37.83 11.98
C GLU A 15 39.61 37.50 13.04
N THR A 16 39.90 36.21 13.21
CA THR A 16 41.26 35.77 13.51
C THR A 16 41.49 34.40 12.88
N ASP A 17 42.49 34.37 12.00
CA ASP A 17 43.17 33.20 11.47
C ASP A 17 43.57 32.22 12.59
N ASP A 18 43.48 30.93 12.30
CA ASP A 18 44.57 30.05 12.74
C ASP A 18 44.84 28.94 11.72
N THR A 19 46.09 28.97 11.27
CA THR A 19 46.70 28.12 10.27
C THR A 19 47.23 26.87 10.99
N LEU A 20 46.91 25.66 10.50
CA LEU A 20 47.64 24.46 10.96
C LEU A 20 47.99 23.53 9.80
N THR A 21 49.28 23.52 9.54
CA THR A 21 49.99 22.81 8.48
C THR A 21 50.47 21.43 8.96
N HIS A 22 50.56 20.51 8.01
CA HIS A 22 51.40 19.29 7.96
C HIS A 22 51.06 18.05 8.82
N LYS A 23 50.81 16.91 8.14
CA LYS A 23 51.90 15.96 7.80
C LYS A 23 51.47 14.91 6.78
N ILE A 24 52.24 14.83 5.70
CA ILE A 24 52.29 13.73 4.73
C ILE A 24 53.17 12.62 5.34
N SER A 25 52.74 11.37 5.23
CA SER A 25 53.63 10.20 5.37
C SER A 25 53.31 9.18 4.28
N THR A 26 54.18 9.17 3.27
CA THR A 26 54.34 8.10 2.30
C THR A 26 55.14 6.95 2.91
N THR A 27 54.72 5.71 2.68
CA THR A 27 55.64 4.57 2.67
C THR A 27 55.20 3.56 1.61
N THR A 28 56.04 3.46 0.59
CA THR A 28 56.04 2.42 -0.44
C THR A 28 57.13 1.42 -0.05
N GLU A 29 56.85 0.10 -0.02
CA GLU A 29 57.54 -0.89 -0.86
C GLU A 29 57.32 -2.37 -0.45
N LYS A 30 57.21 -3.17 -1.52
CA LYS A 30 57.76 -4.52 -1.77
C LYS A 30 56.95 -5.80 -1.49
N LYS A 31 56.71 -6.46 -2.64
CA LYS A 31 56.21 -7.81 -2.93
C LYS A 31 57.03 -8.94 -2.28
N LYS A 32 56.34 -10.04 -1.89
CA LYS A 32 56.79 -11.42 -2.15
C LYS A 32 55.61 -12.40 -2.24
N LYS A 33 55.55 -13.14 -3.37
CA LYS A 33 54.66 -14.28 -3.66
C LYS A 33 54.99 -15.48 -2.77
N LYS A 34 53.97 -16.21 -2.28
CA LYS A 34 53.94 -17.69 -2.30
C LYS A 34 52.52 -18.24 -2.04
N ASN A 35 52.19 -19.28 -2.82
CA ASN A 35 50.95 -20.06 -2.87
C ASN A 35 50.59 -20.77 -1.56
N LYS A 36 49.30 -20.87 -1.21
CA LYS A 36 48.47 -22.11 -1.33
C LYS A 36 47.11 -21.99 -0.61
N ASN A 37 46.12 -22.59 -1.27
CA ASN A 37 44.94 -23.30 -0.76
C ASN A 37 43.68 -22.59 -0.25
N LYS A 38 42.59 -22.89 -0.98
CA LYS A 38 41.19 -23.13 -0.57
C LYS A 38 40.78 -22.56 0.78
N ASN A 39 39.92 -21.54 0.75
CA ASN A 39 38.80 -21.47 1.67
C ASN A 39 37.55 -20.88 1.01
N ARG A 40 36.42 -21.54 1.28
CA ARG A 40 35.06 -21.27 0.81
C ARG A 40 34.75 -19.76 0.79
N LYS A 41 34.36 -19.24 -0.38
CA LYS A 41 33.66 -17.95 -0.45
C LYS A 41 32.37 -18.08 0.37
N LYS A 42 32.36 -17.52 1.58
CA LYS A 42 31.13 -17.15 2.29
C LYS A 42 30.31 -16.29 1.32
N LYS A 43 29.06 -16.70 1.06
CA LYS A 43 28.05 -15.85 0.41
C LYS A 43 28.12 -14.47 1.06
N LYS A 44 28.40 -13.45 0.25
CA LYS A 44 28.17 -12.05 0.61
C LYS A 44 26.68 -11.98 0.98
N LYS A 45 26.36 -11.74 2.25
CA LYS A 45 25.02 -11.30 2.65
C LYS A 45 24.71 -10.06 1.81
N SER A 46 23.53 -10.04 1.20
CA SER A 46 22.97 -8.83 0.58
C SER A 46 22.91 -7.71 1.63
N PRO A 47 23.05 -6.42 1.25
CA PRO A 47 23.06 -5.29 2.20
C PRO A 47 21.68 -4.97 2.80
N LEU A 48 20.81 -5.96 3.00
CA LEU A 48 19.41 -5.75 3.34
C LEU A 48 18.94 -6.77 4.38
N ASP A 49 19.63 -6.84 5.53
CA ASP A 49 19.15 -7.61 6.68
C ASP A 49 19.67 -6.98 7.97
N GLU A 50 18.90 -6.04 8.51
CA GLU A 50 18.59 -5.91 9.94
C GLU A 50 17.32 -5.05 10.06
N PRO A 51 16.34 -5.41 10.90
CA PRO A 51 15.20 -4.55 11.16
C PRO A 51 15.70 -3.42 12.03
N SER A 52 16.18 -2.34 11.41
CA SER A 52 16.44 -1.11 12.13
C SER A 52 15.12 -0.65 12.75
N THR A 53 15.23 -0.24 13.99
CA THR A 53 14.14 0.36 14.75
C THR A 53 13.52 1.49 13.94
N LEU A 54 12.19 1.53 13.90
CA LEU A 54 11.29 2.46 13.20
C LEU A 54 11.50 3.98 13.47
N ASN A 55 12.62 4.37 14.07
CA ASN A 55 12.98 5.74 14.45
C ASN A 55 14.04 6.39 13.54
N ASP A 56 14.49 5.74 12.46
CA ASP A 56 15.59 6.28 11.65
C ASP A 56 15.21 7.60 10.94
N GLU A 57 13.95 7.76 10.53
CA GLU A 57 13.47 8.99 9.89
C GLU A 57 13.42 10.19 10.87
N LEU A 58 13.21 9.95 12.18
CA LEU A 58 13.19 11.00 13.20
C LEU A 58 14.57 11.65 13.42
N ASN A 59 15.65 11.01 12.99
CA ASN A 59 17.02 11.46 13.24
C ASN A 59 17.73 12.01 11.99
N TYR A 60 17.16 11.86 10.80
CA TYR A 60 17.77 12.37 9.57
C TYR A 60 17.15 13.72 9.18
N THR A 61 17.95 14.80 9.23
CA THR A 61 17.52 16.11 8.74
C THR A 61 17.86 16.23 7.25
N TYR A 62 16.82 16.22 6.41
CA TYR A 62 16.96 16.42 4.97
C TYR A 62 17.20 17.89 4.61
N ASN A 63 18.11 18.15 3.67
CA ASN A 63 18.23 19.44 3.02
C ASN A 63 17.29 19.51 1.81
N TYR A 64 16.21 20.27 1.94
CA TYR A 64 15.26 20.45 0.85
C TYR A 64 15.70 21.49 -0.19
N GLY A 65 16.84 22.16 0.00
CA GLY A 65 17.33 23.21 -0.88
C GLY A 65 16.38 24.42 -0.96
N ASN A 66 16.48 25.18 -2.05
CA ASN A 66 15.59 26.31 -2.30
C ASN A 66 14.24 25.81 -2.84
N VAL A 67 13.24 25.70 -1.97
CA VAL A 67 11.90 25.25 -2.31
C VAL A 67 11.09 26.38 -2.94
N ILE A 68 10.65 26.18 -4.19
CA ILE A 68 9.79 27.12 -4.91
C ILE A 68 8.40 26.50 -5.10
N ASN A 69 7.38 27.14 -4.51
CA ASN A 69 5.99 26.73 -4.65
C ASN A 69 5.41 27.23 -5.98
N VAL A 70 5.44 26.36 -6.98
CA VAL A 70 4.91 26.63 -8.32
C VAL A 70 3.40 26.38 -8.33
N LYS A 71 2.62 27.41 -8.68
CA LYS A 71 1.17 27.26 -8.90
C LYS A 71 0.92 26.72 -10.30
N VAL A 72 0.19 25.61 -10.39
CA VAL A 72 -0.13 24.94 -11.65
C VAL A 72 -1.51 24.31 -11.56
N ASP A 73 -2.17 24.19 -12.71
CA ASP A 73 -3.46 23.54 -12.84
C ASP A 73 -3.27 22.03 -13.02
N THR A 74 -3.63 21.25 -12.00
CA THR A 74 -3.59 19.78 -12.02
C THR A 74 -4.83 19.17 -12.65
N SER A 75 -5.89 19.94 -12.94
CA SER A 75 -7.08 19.43 -13.62
C SER A 75 -6.82 19.12 -15.10
N LYS A 76 -5.82 19.77 -15.70
CA LYS A 76 -5.44 19.56 -17.09
C LYS A 76 -4.49 18.38 -17.25
N PRO A 77 -4.52 17.68 -18.40
CA PRO A 77 -3.54 16.66 -18.73
C PRO A 77 -2.11 17.21 -18.72
N TRP A 78 -1.17 16.46 -18.17
CA TRP A 78 0.25 16.77 -18.16
C TRP A 78 1.01 15.91 -19.14
N THR A 79 1.92 16.53 -19.89
CA THR A 79 2.90 15.82 -20.71
C THR A 79 4.24 15.76 -20.00
N GLU A 80 5.19 14.96 -20.51
CA GLU A 80 6.59 14.98 -20.04
C GLU A 80 7.19 16.40 -20.09
N ALA A 81 6.80 17.21 -21.09
CA ALA A 81 7.24 18.59 -21.21
C ALA A 81 6.68 19.49 -20.10
N THR A 82 5.37 19.36 -19.80
CA THR A 82 4.72 20.09 -18.70
C THR A 82 5.35 19.71 -17.36
N LEU A 83 5.54 18.41 -17.11
CA LEU A 83 6.21 17.90 -15.91
C LEU A 83 7.64 18.42 -15.80
N GLY A 84 8.41 18.36 -16.89
CA GLY A 84 9.80 18.83 -16.91
C GLY A 84 9.92 20.33 -16.67
N LYS A 85 8.95 21.12 -17.16
CA LYS A 85 8.85 22.56 -16.87
C LYS A 85 8.52 22.79 -15.40
N TYR A 86 7.51 22.10 -14.86
CA TYR A 86 7.14 22.21 -13.44
C TYR A 86 8.34 21.91 -12.52
N LEU A 87 9.05 20.79 -12.75
CA LEU A 87 10.23 20.43 -11.96
C LEU A 87 11.33 21.49 -12.05
N LYS A 88 11.59 22.02 -13.25
CA LYS A 88 12.55 23.12 -13.42
C LYS A 88 12.15 24.35 -12.61
N ASP A 89 10.89 24.77 -12.74
CA ASP A 89 10.36 25.96 -12.07
C ASP A 89 10.30 25.77 -10.53
N SER A 90 10.20 24.52 -10.06
CA SER A 90 10.27 24.13 -8.64
C SER A 90 11.69 24.02 -8.08
N GLY A 91 12.73 24.35 -8.88
CA GLY A 91 14.12 24.39 -8.45
C GLY A 91 14.92 23.10 -8.66
N PHE A 92 14.38 22.10 -9.37
CA PHE A 92 15.14 20.91 -9.73
C PHE A 92 16.00 21.16 -10.97
N VAL A 93 17.22 20.60 -10.99
CA VAL A 93 18.14 20.70 -12.13
C VAL A 93 18.17 19.37 -12.87
N LYS A 94 17.68 19.34 -14.12
CA LYS A 94 17.69 18.13 -14.94
C LYS A 94 19.11 17.64 -15.17
N GLY A 95 19.37 16.35 -14.89
CA GLY A 95 20.66 15.73 -15.16
C GLY A 95 21.83 16.21 -14.30
N SER A 96 21.59 16.97 -13.22
CA SER A 96 22.63 17.40 -12.28
C SER A 96 23.40 16.23 -11.67
N TYR A 97 22.81 15.03 -11.64
CA TYR A 97 23.40 13.82 -11.09
C TYR A 97 23.50 12.68 -12.12
N ASN A 98 23.69 13.03 -13.40
CA ASN A 98 23.77 12.07 -14.51
C ASN A 98 25.10 11.28 -14.56
N THR A 99 25.31 10.39 -13.59
CA THR A 99 26.45 9.46 -13.57
C THR A 99 25.97 8.00 -13.63
N PRO A 100 26.71 7.09 -14.29
CA PRO A 100 26.36 5.66 -14.28
C PRO A 100 26.24 5.06 -12.87
N SER A 101 27.05 5.55 -11.92
CA SER A 101 27.03 5.09 -10.52
C SER A 101 25.71 5.42 -9.83
N ASN A 102 25.25 6.67 -9.95
CA ASN A 102 23.98 7.12 -9.37
C ASN A 102 22.80 6.31 -9.92
N LYS A 103 22.81 6.09 -11.23
CA LYS A 103 21.80 5.29 -11.94
C LYS A 103 21.77 3.86 -11.41
N ALA A 104 22.93 3.19 -11.34
CA ALA A 104 23.04 1.83 -10.83
C ALA A 104 22.61 1.71 -9.36
N GLN A 105 22.90 2.72 -8.53
CA GLN A 105 22.47 2.75 -7.14
C GLN A 105 20.94 2.83 -7.00
N MET A 106 20.26 3.56 -7.89
CA MET A 106 18.81 3.77 -7.81
C MET A 106 17.99 2.67 -8.51
N THR A 107 18.53 2.00 -9.53
CA THR A 107 17.84 0.93 -10.28
C THR A 107 17.09 -0.09 -9.41
N PRO A 108 17.67 -0.62 -8.30
CA PRO A 108 16.97 -1.60 -7.47
C PRO A 108 15.63 -1.10 -6.89
N PHE A 109 15.50 0.20 -6.61
CA PHE A 109 14.24 0.76 -6.09
C PHE A 109 13.17 0.78 -7.18
N TYR A 110 13.53 1.15 -8.41
CA TYR A 110 12.61 1.11 -9.55
C TYR A 110 12.11 -0.30 -9.82
N VAL A 111 13.02 -1.28 -9.90
CA VAL A 111 12.67 -2.69 -10.18
C VAL A 111 11.75 -3.24 -9.10
N LYS A 112 12.09 -3.04 -7.82
CA LYS A 112 11.26 -3.50 -6.70
C LYS A 112 9.90 -2.83 -6.67
N PHE A 113 9.84 -1.52 -6.91
CA PHE A 113 8.58 -0.79 -6.93
C PHE A 113 7.68 -1.27 -8.09
N ALA A 114 8.23 -1.39 -9.30
CA ALA A 114 7.51 -1.90 -10.46
C ALA A 114 6.98 -3.33 -10.23
N ASN A 115 7.81 -4.22 -9.68
CA ASN A 115 7.39 -5.59 -9.32
C ASN A 115 6.24 -5.59 -8.30
N LYS A 116 6.28 -4.69 -7.31
CA LYS A 116 5.21 -4.61 -6.32
C LYS A 116 3.92 -4.11 -6.94
N LEU A 117 3.98 -3.07 -7.78
CA LEU A 117 2.82 -2.58 -8.52
C LEU A 117 2.19 -3.71 -9.35
N LEU A 118 2.99 -4.41 -10.15
CA LEU A 118 2.51 -5.53 -10.96
C LEU A 118 1.89 -6.65 -10.11
N SER A 119 2.52 -6.99 -8.98
CA SER A 119 1.98 -8.01 -8.06
C SER A 119 0.61 -7.62 -7.50
N ARG A 120 0.42 -6.33 -7.18
CA ARG A 120 -0.86 -5.80 -6.71
C ARG A 120 -1.91 -5.84 -7.82
N SER A 121 -1.58 -5.40 -9.03
CA SER A 121 -2.56 -5.39 -10.14
C SER A 121 -3.01 -6.81 -10.48
N LEU A 122 -2.07 -7.77 -10.52
CA LEU A 122 -2.38 -9.16 -10.81
C LEU A 122 -3.26 -9.79 -9.72
N SER A 123 -3.02 -9.44 -8.45
CA SER A 123 -3.86 -9.89 -7.33
C SER A 123 -5.28 -9.33 -7.37
N GLN A 124 -5.49 -8.17 -8.01
CA GLN A 124 -6.81 -7.57 -8.19
C GLN A 124 -7.55 -8.10 -9.43
N LEU A 125 -6.84 -8.30 -10.54
CA LEU A 125 -7.43 -8.77 -11.80
C LEU A 125 -7.68 -10.28 -11.84
N SER A 126 -6.98 -11.03 -11.00
CA SER A 126 -7.13 -12.48 -10.96
C SER A 126 -6.89 -12.96 -9.53
N ASN A 127 -7.72 -13.89 -9.05
CA ASN A 127 -7.35 -14.72 -7.89
C ASN A 127 -6.12 -15.61 -8.16
N CYS A 128 -5.37 -15.34 -9.23
CA CYS A 128 -4.24 -16.12 -9.69
C CYS A 128 -2.98 -15.58 -9.01
N LEU A 129 -2.34 -16.42 -8.21
CA LEU A 129 -1.08 -16.16 -7.49
C LEU A 129 0.16 -16.07 -8.42
N ILE A 130 -0.03 -15.87 -9.73
CA ILE A 130 1.07 -15.86 -10.67
C ILE A 130 1.74 -14.48 -10.63
N SER A 131 2.77 -14.35 -9.80
CA SER A 131 3.70 -13.22 -9.88
C SER A 131 4.55 -13.39 -11.13
N PHE A 132 4.49 -12.42 -12.04
CA PHE A 132 5.48 -12.26 -13.11
C PHE A 132 6.48 -11.21 -12.66
N PRO A 133 7.53 -11.57 -11.90
CA PRO A 133 8.58 -10.61 -11.58
C PRO A 133 9.21 -10.15 -12.90
N LEU A 134 9.47 -8.84 -12.99
CA LEU A 134 10.24 -8.29 -14.09
C LEU A 134 11.59 -9.03 -14.15
N PRO A 135 11.93 -9.64 -15.29
CA PRO A 135 13.16 -10.40 -15.41
C PRO A 135 14.35 -9.45 -15.31
N GLU A 136 15.13 -9.61 -14.23
CA GLU A 136 16.41 -8.96 -14.03
C GLU A 136 17.42 -9.50 -15.04
N ALA A 137 17.81 -8.68 -16.00
CA ALA A 137 18.86 -8.99 -16.97
C ALA A 137 20.27 -8.91 -16.35
N GLY A 138 20.39 -8.34 -15.14
CA GLY A 138 21.68 -8.02 -14.54
C GLY A 138 22.36 -6.82 -15.21
N ASN A 139 21.64 -6.12 -16.08
CA ASN A 139 22.06 -4.88 -16.73
C ASN A 139 21.21 -3.74 -16.18
N GLY A 140 21.81 -2.91 -15.32
CA GLY A 140 21.08 -1.85 -14.60
C GLY A 140 20.40 -0.81 -15.48
N LYS A 141 20.81 -0.66 -16.75
CA LYS A 141 20.12 0.20 -17.72
C LYS A 141 18.84 -0.47 -18.24
N ASP A 142 18.95 -1.71 -18.69
CA ASP A 142 17.81 -2.46 -19.26
C ASP A 142 16.76 -2.75 -18.17
N ASP A 143 17.22 -3.08 -16.96
CA ASP A 143 16.36 -3.35 -15.81
C ASP A 143 15.59 -2.10 -15.37
N LEU A 144 16.25 -0.94 -15.41
CA LEU A 144 15.60 0.33 -15.14
C LEU A 144 14.57 0.67 -16.22
N GLU A 145 14.93 0.52 -17.51
CA GLU A 145 14.02 0.81 -18.62
C GLU A 145 12.75 -0.03 -18.50
N LYS A 146 12.89 -1.35 -18.32
CA LYS A 146 11.77 -2.26 -18.06
C LYS A 146 10.93 -1.83 -16.86
N ALA A 147 11.56 -1.49 -15.74
CA ALA A 147 10.83 -1.05 -14.54
C ALA A 147 10.01 0.21 -14.82
N TYR A 148 10.60 1.19 -15.51
CA TYR A 148 9.90 2.40 -15.91
C TYR A 148 8.81 2.15 -16.95
N ASP A 149 8.95 1.12 -17.80
CA ASP A 149 7.96 0.78 -18.83
C ASP A 149 6.71 0.26 -18.15
N SER A 150 6.90 -0.56 -17.11
CA SER A 150 5.81 -1.07 -16.27
C SER A 150 5.12 0.04 -15.47
N ILE A 151 5.89 0.93 -14.82
CA ILE A 151 5.32 2.05 -14.04
C ILE A 151 4.52 3.00 -14.94
N GLY A 152 5.01 3.29 -16.15
CA GLY A 152 4.34 4.19 -17.09
C GLY A 152 3.32 3.52 -18.02
N SER A 153 2.93 2.28 -17.74
CA SER A 153 1.98 1.56 -18.58
C SER A 153 0.55 2.07 -18.35
N PRO A 154 -0.34 2.03 -19.37
CA PRO A 154 -1.75 2.40 -19.21
C PRO A 154 -2.49 1.60 -18.11
N MET A 155 -1.99 0.41 -17.80
CA MET A 155 -2.50 -0.42 -16.70
C MET A 155 -2.43 0.32 -15.36
N PHE A 156 -1.37 1.09 -15.13
CA PHE A 156 -1.16 1.83 -13.88
C PHE A 156 -2.19 2.96 -13.71
N GLU A 157 -2.47 3.70 -14.77
CA GLU A 157 -3.44 4.80 -14.75
C GLU A 157 -4.88 4.30 -14.66
N GLY A 158 -5.28 3.38 -15.54
CA GLY A 158 -6.69 3.01 -15.71
C GLY A 158 -7.22 2.00 -14.70
N ILE A 159 -6.35 1.09 -14.22
CA ILE A 159 -6.78 -0.04 -13.37
C ILE A 159 -6.30 0.15 -11.94
N MET A 160 -5.06 0.59 -11.74
CA MET A 160 -4.48 0.62 -10.40
C MET A 160 -4.78 1.89 -9.61
N LEU A 161 -4.74 3.05 -10.25
CA LEU A 161 -4.71 4.35 -9.58
C LEU A 161 -5.77 4.52 -8.47
N PRO A 162 -7.05 4.14 -8.66
CA PRO A 162 -8.08 4.29 -7.61
C PRO A 162 -7.83 3.43 -6.37
N PHE A 163 -7.00 2.40 -6.49
CA PHE A 163 -6.76 1.37 -5.48
C PHE A 163 -5.32 1.37 -4.95
N LEU A 164 -4.50 2.34 -5.33
CA LEU A 164 -3.14 2.47 -4.81
C LEU A 164 -3.15 3.16 -3.44
N PRO A 165 -2.38 2.66 -2.46
CA PRO A 165 -2.19 3.38 -1.21
C PRO A 165 -1.42 4.68 -1.46
N PRO A 166 -1.60 5.72 -0.63
CA PRO A 166 -0.88 6.99 -0.74
C PRO A 166 0.65 6.85 -0.83
N SER A 167 1.27 5.89 -0.14
CA SER A 167 2.72 5.68 -0.23
C SER A 167 3.20 5.25 -1.62
N ASP A 168 2.40 4.55 -2.40
CA ASP A 168 2.76 4.18 -3.77
C ASP A 168 2.83 5.41 -4.66
N MET A 169 1.89 6.33 -4.49
CA MET A 169 1.87 7.61 -5.22
C MET A 169 3.05 8.48 -4.83
N MET A 170 3.37 8.54 -3.54
CA MET A 170 4.55 9.24 -3.03
C MET A 170 5.84 8.63 -3.58
N MET A 171 5.95 7.30 -3.54
CA MET A 171 7.12 6.58 -4.04
C MET A 171 7.30 6.77 -5.55
N GLY A 172 6.23 6.61 -6.33
CA GLY A 172 6.24 6.87 -7.76
C GLY A 172 6.68 8.30 -8.08
N THR A 173 6.18 9.28 -7.31
CA THR A 173 6.58 10.69 -7.43
C THR A 173 8.07 10.89 -7.17
N LEU A 174 8.60 10.36 -6.05
CA LEU A 174 10.02 10.46 -5.70
C LEU A 174 10.91 9.82 -6.77
N LEU A 175 10.51 8.65 -7.28
CA LEU A 175 11.23 7.93 -8.34
C LEU A 175 11.23 8.72 -9.67
N VAL A 176 10.14 9.42 -10.01
CA VAL A 176 10.08 10.30 -11.18
C VAL A 176 10.97 11.52 -11.04
N VAL A 177 10.99 12.16 -9.87
CA VAL A 177 11.92 13.26 -9.59
C VAL A 177 13.36 12.78 -9.66
N ALA A 178 13.67 11.63 -9.07
CA ALA A 178 15.00 11.03 -9.12
C ALA A 178 15.45 10.78 -10.56
N ALA A 179 14.55 10.34 -11.43
CA ALA A 179 14.88 10.13 -12.83
C ALA A 179 15.14 11.44 -13.60
N TYR A 180 14.39 12.50 -13.28
CA TYR A 180 14.62 13.83 -13.84
C TYR A 180 16.02 14.36 -13.47
N VAL A 181 16.39 14.31 -12.18
CA VAL A 181 17.71 14.82 -11.72
C VAL A 181 18.88 13.93 -12.16
N MET A 182 18.66 12.63 -12.36
CA MET A 182 19.64 11.72 -12.99
C MET A 182 19.70 11.85 -14.52
N GLY A 183 18.81 12.64 -15.13
CA GLY A 183 18.80 12.90 -16.56
C GLY A 183 18.39 11.68 -17.39
N PHE A 184 17.49 10.84 -16.88
CA PHE A 184 16.92 9.77 -17.69
C PHE A 184 16.05 10.36 -18.82
N PRO A 185 16.21 9.87 -20.06
CA PRO A 185 15.22 10.16 -21.08
C PRO A 185 13.89 9.51 -20.68
N ARG A 186 12.76 10.08 -21.13
CA ARG A 186 11.44 9.48 -20.95
C ARG A 186 11.01 9.34 -19.48
N PHE A 187 11.52 10.20 -18.59
CA PHE A 187 11.22 10.19 -17.15
C PHE A 187 9.72 10.42 -16.85
N GLY A 188 8.99 11.04 -17.78
CA GLY A 188 7.55 11.28 -17.71
C GLY A 188 6.79 10.65 -18.88
N ARG A 189 7.19 9.45 -19.34
CA ARG A 189 6.52 8.79 -20.46
C ARG A 189 5.10 8.32 -20.14
N GLY A 190 4.29 8.20 -21.18
CA GLY A 190 2.93 7.67 -21.07
C GLY A 190 2.09 8.55 -20.16
N SER A 191 1.35 7.91 -19.25
CA SER A 191 0.47 8.57 -18.29
C SER A 191 1.14 8.95 -16.98
N ILE A 192 2.44 8.70 -16.81
CA ILE A 192 3.16 9.03 -15.58
C ILE A 192 2.90 10.48 -15.13
N PRO A 193 3.04 11.52 -15.98
CA PRO A 193 2.82 12.90 -15.55
C PRO A 193 1.43 13.12 -14.99
N ASP A 194 0.41 12.53 -15.63
CA ASP A 194 -0.98 12.66 -15.21
C ASP A 194 -1.28 11.92 -13.92
N VAL A 195 -0.66 10.77 -13.73
CA VAL A 195 -0.79 9.99 -12.50
C VAL A 195 -0.18 10.74 -11.32
N ILE A 196 1.05 11.25 -11.44
CA ILE A 196 1.76 11.81 -10.28
C ILE A 196 1.48 13.30 -10.02
N LYS A 197 0.91 14.07 -10.96
CA LYS A 197 0.86 15.54 -10.87
C LYS A 197 0.25 16.06 -9.56
N THR A 198 -0.83 15.43 -9.07
CA THR A 198 -1.50 15.87 -7.84
C THR A 198 -0.60 15.66 -6.63
N THR A 199 -0.03 14.46 -6.48
CA THR A 199 0.92 14.13 -5.42
C THR A 199 2.18 14.98 -5.52
N LEU A 200 2.74 15.16 -6.72
CA LEU A 200 3.90 16.00 -6.93
C LEU A 200 3.65 17.43 -6.49
N VAL A 201 2.52 18.04 -6.86
CA VAL A 201 2.20 19.42 -6.45
C VAL A 201 2.01 19.54 -4.95
N GLN A 202 1.35 18.56 -4.33
CA GLN A 202 1.11 18.55 -2.89
C GLN A 202 2.41 18.40 -2.08
N PHE A 203 3.31 17.52 -2.52
CA PHE A 203 4.51 17.14 -1.76
C PHE A 203 5.79 17.80 -2.28
N CYS A 204 5.72 18.70 -3.28
CA CYS A 204 6.90 19.26 -3.94
C CYS A 204 7.88 19.92 -2.95
N SER A 205 7.38 20.56 -1.90
CA SER A 205 8.19 21.20 -0.86
C SER A 205 8.96 20.23 0.02
N GLU A 206 8.58 18.95 0.03
CA GLU A 206 9.16 17.91 0.86
C GLU A 206 10.08 16.97 0.07
N ILE A 207 10.44 17.31 -1.17
CA ILE A 207 11.32 16.47 -2.00
C ILE A 207 12.72 17.10 -2.04
N PRO A 208 13.79 16.43 -1.57
CA PRO A 208 15.13 17.01 -1.65
C PRO A 208 15.56 17.32 -3.09
N ARG A 209 16.29 18.42 -3.28
CA ARG A 209 16.72 18.87 -4.62
C ARG A 209 18.04 18.25 -5.06
N ASP A 210 18.85 17.79 -4.11
CA ASP A 210 20.07 17.04 -4.33
C ASP A 210 19.80 15.52 -4.29
N LEU A 211 20.59 14.77 -5.07
CA LEU A 211 20.40 13.32 -5.16
C LEU A 211 20.74 12.57 -3.85
N PRO A 212 21.79 12.93 -3.08
CA PRO A 212 22.07 12.25 -1.81
C PRO A 212 20.85 12.22 -0.87
N ASP A 213 20.25 13.37 -0.57
CA ASP A 213 19.10 13.44 0.31
C ASP A 213 17.83 12.85 -0.33
N LEU A 214 17.65 13.02 -1.64
CA LEU A 214 16.53 12.39 -2.36
C LEU A 214 16.63 10.86 -2.32
N SER A 215 17.84 10.31 -2.47
CA SER A 215 18.09 8.87 -2.39
C SER A 215 17.89 8.34 -0.97
N ALA A 216 18.29 9.11 0.04
CA ALA A 216 18.00 8.81 1.44
C ALA A 216 16.48 8.75 1.68
N LYS A 217 15.74 9.76 1.21
CA LYS A 217 14.27 9.82 1.34
C LYS A 217 13.58 8.68 0.59
N ILE A 218 14.03 8.33 -0.60
CA ILE A 218 13.51 7.17 -1.35
C ILE A 218 13.78 5.87 -0.59
N LYS A 219 15.00 5.68 -0.08
CA LYS A 219 15.34 4.48 0.69
C LYS A 219 14.49 4.37 1.95
N ASP A 220 14.32 5.48 2.66
CA ASP A 220 13.51 5.52 3.88
C ASP A 220 12.04 5.23 3.58
N THR A 221 11.46 5.94 2.61
CA THR A 221 10.10 5.69 2.10
C THR A 221 9.92 4.23 1.69
N PHE A 222 10.89 3.66 0.94
CA PHE A 222 10.87 2.26 0.56
C PHE A 222 10.84 1.35 1.79
N ASN A 223 11.73 1.58 2.75
CA ASN A 223 11.81 0.73 3.92
C ASN A 223 10.54 0.82 4.76
N ARG A 224 10.03 2.03 5.01
CA ARG A 224 8.84 2.31 5.81
C ARG A 224 7.60 1.60 5.29
N PHE A 225 7.26 1.78 4.02
CA PHE A 225 5.99 1.30 3.45
C PHE A 225 6.11 -0.04 2.70
N PHE A 226 7.34 -0.47 2.40
CA PHE A 226 7.57 -1.67 1.60
C PHE A 226 8.43 -2.69 2.35
N GLY A 227 9.65 -2.32 2.72
CA GLY A 227 10.61 -3.24 3.35
C GLY A 227 10.11 -3.83 4.67
N HIS A 228 9.67 -2.97 5.60
CA HIS A 228 9.17 -3.40 6.91
C HIS A 228 7.86 -4.17 6.78
N VAL A 229 6.94 -3.69 5.94
CA VAL A 229 5.67 -4.34 5.61
C VAL A 229 5.90 -5.78 5.12
N ASP A 230 6.78 -5.96 4.13
CA ASP A 230 7.06 -7.28 3.56
C ASP A 230 7.73 -8.22 4.58
N ASN A 231 8.48 -7.67 5.55
CA ASN A 231 9.04 -8.44 6.64
C ASN A 231 8.00 -8.88 7.67
N GLN A 232 6.99 -8.05 7.96
CA GLN A 232 5.89 -8.43 8.85
C GLN A 232 5.10 -9.62 8.31
N LEU A 233 4.93 -9.71 6.98
CA LEU A 233 4.26 -10.85 6.35
C LEU A 233 4.91 -12.20 6.68
N LYS A 234 6.23 -12.23 6.97
CA LYS A 234 6.99 -13.44 7.29
C LYS A 234 6.90 -13.86 8.75
N VAL A 235 6.45 -12.98 9.65
CA VAL A 235 6.39 -13.21 11.11
C VAL A 235 5.01 -13.71 11.47
N VAL A 236 4.87 -14.87 12.12
CA VAL A 236 3.55 -15.35 12.58
C VAL A 236 2.99 -14.42 13.65
N TRP A 237 1.77 -13.90 13.45
CA TRP A 237 1.12 -13.02 14.41
C TRP A 237 0.16 -13.78 15.33
N ASP A 238 0.32 -13.56 16.63
CA ASP A 238 -0.72 -13.79 17.64
C ASP A 238 -1.40 -12.46 18.02
N LYS A 239 -2.36 -12.51 18.94
CA LYS A 239 -3.08 -11.31 19.40
C LYS A 239 -2.13 -10.27 19.99
N ASN A 240 -1.13 -10.71 20.76
CA ASN A 240 -0.16 -9.81 21.39
C ASN A 240 0.71 -9.10 20.36
N THR A 241 1.23 -9.84 19.38
CA THR A 241 2.05 -9.30 18.29
C THR A 241 1.25 -8.30 17.45
N MET A 242 0.01 -8.64 17.11
CA MET A 242 -0.90 -7.73 16.41
C MET A 242 -1.19 -6.47 17.23
N THR A 243 -1.45 -6.60 18.54
CA THR A 243 -1.64 -5.46 19.45
C THR A 243 -0.41 -4.55 19.45
N GLN A 244 0.79 -5.13 19.60
CA GLN A 244 2.04 -4.36 19.58
C GLN A 244 2.26 -3.66 18.23
N TYR A 245 1.89 -4.32 17.13
CA TYR A 245 1.96 -3.69 15.80
C TYR A 245 1.00 -2.51 15.68
N LEU A 246 -0.28 -2.68 16.05
CA LEU A 246 -1.28 -1.61 15.98
C LEU A 246 -0.90 -0.39 16.83
N LEU A 247 -0.30 -0.60 18.01
CA LEU A 247 0.17 0.49 18.87
C LEU A 247 1.40 1.23 18.30
N ASN A 248 2.33 0.51 17.67
CA ASN A 248 3.70 1.01 17.48
C ASN A 248 4.20 1.04 16.03
N ASN A 249 3.41 0.64 15.04
CA ASN A 249 3.86 0.66 13.65
C ASN A 249 4.07 2.11 13.14
N GLY A 250 4.89 2.24 12.09
CA GLY A 250 5.22 3.54 11.49
C GLY A 250 4.27 4.02 10.43
N ILE A 251 3.19 3.29 10.14
CA ILE A 251 2.20 3.69 9.14
C ILE A 251 1.11 4.50 9.84
N ARG A 252 0.43 3.88 10.81
CA ARG A 252 -0.66 4.47 11.58
C ARG A 252 -0.73 3.83 12.96
N LYS A 253 -0.63 4.65 13.99
CA LYS A 253 -0.68 4.20 15.39
C LYS A 253 -2.10 4.31 15.90
N TYR A 254 -2.56 3.24 16.55
CA TYR A 254 -3.86 3.16 17.18
C TYR A 254 -3.72 3.25 18.70
N SER A 255 -4.77 3.66 19.39
CA SER A 255 -4.84 3.67 20.87
C SER A 255 -6.04 2.88 21.34
N THR A 256 -5.89 2.09 22.40
CA THR A 256 -6.99 1.32 22.99
C THR A 256 -7.99 2.15 23.81
N THR A 257 -7.79 3.47 23.86
CA THR A 257 -8.59 4.39 24.68
C THR A 257 -9.12 5.57 23.88
N LYS A 258 -9.13 5.47 22.54
CA LYS A 258 -9.62 6.55 21.68
C LYS A 258 -11.12 6.73 21.84
N TYR A 259 -11.86 5.63 21.85
CA TYR A 259 -13.29 5.63 22.12
C TYR A 259 -13.56 5.10 23.53
N PRO A 260 -14.46 5.72 24.31
CA PRO A 260 -14.75 5.25 25.66
C PRO A 260 -15.43 3.87 25.59
N PRO A 261 -15.12 2.94 26.52
CA PRO A 261 -15.77 1.62 26.62
C PRO A 261 -17.19 1.74 27.19
N ALA A 262 -18.06 2.43 26.46
CA ALA A 262 -19.46 2.66 26.80
C ALA A 262 -20.38 1.67 26.08
N GLN A 263 -21.53 1.35 26.69
CA GLN A 263 -22.49 0.40 26.12
C GLN A 263 -22.98 0.82 24.72
N ASP A 264 -23.18 2.12 24.49
CA ASP A 264 -23.60 2.63 23.18
C ASP A 264 -22.55 2.34 22.09
N ASN A 265 -21.27 2.48 22.42
CA ASN A 265 -20.16 2.16 21.52
C ASN A 265 -20.08 0.65 21.24
N PHE A 266 -20.30 -0.18 22.27
CA PHE A 266 -20.40 -1.63 22.08
C PHE A 266 -21.57 -2.02 21.20
N ASN A 267 -22.74 -1.39 21.38
CA ASN A 267 -23.91 -1.63 20.55
C ASN A 267 -23.64 -1.31 19.07
N ILE A 268 -22.93 -0.20 18.79
CA ILE A 268 -22.51 0.15 17.42
C ILE A 268 -21.62 -0.95 16.80
N ILE A 269 -20.61 -1.43 17.54
CA ILE A 269 -19.72 -2.50 17.06
C ILE A 269 -20.50 -3.80 16.81
N ILE A 270 -21.43 -4.15 17.71
CA ILE A 270 -22.30 -5.32 17.57
C ILE A 270 -23.17 -5.21 16.30
N GLU A 271 -23.78 -4.06 16.05
CA GLU A 271 -24.59 -3.84 14.85
C GLU A 271 -23.75 -3.95 13.57
N LEU A 272 -22.55 -3.38 13.54
CA LEU A 272 -21.62 -3.56 12.42
C LEU A 272 -21.28 -5.04 12.20
N CYS A 273 -20.98 -5.79 13.27
CA CYS A 273 -20.75 -7.24 13.18
C CYS A 273 -21.94 -7.96 12.57
N ARG A 274 -23.18 -7.61 12.98
CA ARG A 274 -24.40 -8.19 12.43
C ARG A 274 -24.58 -7.86 10.96
N MET A 275 -24.36 -6.61 10.57
CA MET A 275 -24.47 -6.17 9.18
C MET A 275 -23.47 -6.91 8.27
N ILE A 276 -22.21 -7.00 8.68
CA ILE A 276 -21.18 -7.71 7.91
C ILE A 276 -21.51 -9.21 7.81
N LYS A 277 -21.88 -9.87 8.91
CA LYS A 277 -22.31 -11.29 8.88
C LYS A 277 -23.47 -11.51 7.90
N LYS A 278 -24.49 -10.65 7.94
CA LYS A 278 -25.63 -10.70 7.00
C LYS A 278 -25.16 -10.59 5.56
N THR A 279 -24.20 -9.71 5.27
CA THR A 279 -23.64 -9.58 3.92
C THR A 279 -22.84 -10.81 3.51
N ILE A 280 -21.99 -11.38 4.37
CA ILE A 280 -21.26 -12.64 4.09
C ILE A 280 -22.25 -13.77 3.76
N ILE A 281 -23.31 -13.94 4.56
CA ILE A 281 -24.33 -14.95 4.32
C ILE A 281 -25.02 -14.73 2.97
N ARG A 282 -25.36 -13.46 2.65
CA ARG A 282 -26.06 -13.10 1.41
C ARG A 282 -25.20 -13.26 0.16
N SER A 283 -23.90 -12.97 0.26
CA SER A 283 -22.94 -13.02 -0.85
C SER A 283 -22.43 -14.43 -1.15
N ASN A 284 -22.66 -15.41 -0.28
CA ASN A 284 -22.27 -16.80 -0.54
C ASN A 284 -23.34 -17.53 -1.38
N PRO A 285 -23.02 -17.97 -2.62
CA PRO A 285 -23.97 -18.65 -3.51
C PRO A 285 -24.39 -20.04 -3.00
N ASP A 286 -23.54 -20.77 -2.27
CA ASP A 286 -23.92 -22.04 -1.64
C ASP A 286 -24.98 -21.81 -0.55
N ASN A 287 -24.87 -20.68 0.15
CA ASN A 287 -25.91 -20.23 1.08
C ASN A 287 -27.15 -19.76 0.35
N TYR A 288 -27.06 -19.23 -0.87
CA TYR A 288 -28.23 -18.89 -1.68
C TYR A 288 -29.08 -20.13 -1.99
N ILE A 289 -28.45 -21.27 -2.30
CA ILE A 289 -29.13 -22.56 -2.49
C ILE A 289 -29.63 -23.12 -1.14
N ARG A 290 -28.85 -22.95 -0.05
CA ARG A 290 -29.22 -23.36 1.32
C ARG A 290 -30.10 -22.37 2.11
N ARG A 291 -30.58 -21.28 1.49
CA ARG A 291 -31.44 -20.23 2.12
C ARG A 291 -32.74 -20.78 2.73
N PHE A 292 -33.04 -22.05 2.52
CA PHE A 292 -34.18 -22.77 3.08
C PHE A 292 -33.85 -23.64 4.31
N THR A 293 -32.63 -23.60 4.84
CA THR A 293 -32.31 -24.27 6.12
C THR A 293 -32.67 -23.38 7.31
N GLN A 294 -33.38 -23.95 8.28
CA GLN A 294 -33.92 -23.23 9.45
C GLN A 294 -32.81 -22.55 10.28
N GLU A 295 -31.60 -23.11 10.34
CA GLU A 295 -30.45 -22.56 11.06
C GLU A 295 -29.93 -21.25 10.47
N THR A 296 -29.79 -21.15 9.13
CA THR A 296 -29.32 -19.92 8.47
C THR A 296 -30.34 -18.78 8.62
N SER A 297 -31.64 -19.13 8.55
CA SER A 297 -32.74 -18.21 8.80
C SER A 297 -32.79 -17.76 10.26
N LEU A 298 -32.53 -18.67 11.21
CA LEU A 298 -32.38 -18.34 12.63
C LEU A 298 -31.17 -17.43 12.87
N GLU A 299 -30.04 -17.59 12.18
CA GLU A 299 -28.89 -16.70 12.34
C GLU A 299 -29.10 -15.30 11.71
N LEU A 300 -29.92 -15.22 10.64
CA LEU A 300 -30.36 -13.97 10.01
C LEU A 300 -31.41 -13.20 10.84
N VAL A 301 -32.25 -13.92 11.59
CA VAL A 301 -33.41 -13.38 12.32
C VAL A 301 -33.19 -13.27 13.84
N ASN A 302 -32.34 -14.12 14.43
CA ASN A 302 -32.08 -14.11 15.86
C ASN A 302 -31.09 -13.01 16.21
N VAL A 303 -31.65 -11.86 16.60
CA VAL A 303 -30.99 -10.99 17.55
C VAL A 303 -30.75 -11.81 18.81
N ILE A 304 -29.51 -12.20 19.08
CA ILE A 304 -29.16 -12.88 20.33
C ILE A 304 -29.41 -11.87 21.45
N PRO A 305 -30.38 -12.12 22.35
CA PRO A 305 -30.65 -11.20 23.44
C PRO A 305 -29.39 -11.05 24.29
N ASN A 306 -29.02 -9.81 24.61
CA ASN A 306 -27.85 -9.50 25.43
C ASN A 306 -26.51 -10.02 24.86
N GLU A 307 -26.35 -10.04 23.52
CA GLU A 307 -25.06 -10.32 22.88
C GLU A 307 -23.99 -9.34 23.36
N THR A 308 -22.85 -9.85 23.85
CA THR A 308 -21.69 -9.01 24.18
C THR A 308 -20.89 -8.68 22.92
N VAL A 309 -20.11 -7.60 22.97
CA VAL A 309 -19.27 -7.19 21.84
C VAL A 309 -18.23 -8.25 21.46
N GLU A 310 -17.62 -8.92 22.45
CA GLU A 310 -16.66 -10.00 22.22
C GLU A 310 -17.32 -11.22 21.57
N SER A 311 -18.55 -11.56 21.97
CA SER A 311 -19.31 -12.66 21.36
C SER A 311 -19.65 -12.34 19.89
N ALA A 312 -20.06 -11.11 19.61
CA ALA A 312 -20.36 -10.66 18.26
C ALA A 312 -19.12 -10.72 17.33
N LEU A 313 -17.97 -10.26 17.84
CA LEU A 313 -16.68 -10.30 17.14
C LEU A 313 -16.18 -11.74 16.92
N ASP A 314 -16.28 -12.62 17.92
CA ASP A 314 -15.88 -14.03 17.79
C ASP A 314 -16.73 -14.74 16.71
N ARG A 315 -18.05 -14.51 16.72
CA ARG A 315 -18.96 -15.07 15.71
C ARG A 315 -18.67 -14.54 14.31
N LEU A 316 -18.45 -13.22 14.17
CA LEU A 316 -18.03 -12.63 12.90
C LEU A 316 -16.76 -13.32 12.41
N GLY A 317 -15.76 -13.45 13.27
CA GLY A 317 -14.49 -14.05 12.90
C GLY A 317 -14.59 -15.51 12.46
N ARG A 318 -15.33 -16.35 13.19
CA ARG A 318 -15.58 -17.75 12.80
C ARG A 318 -16.26 -17.87 11.44
N MET A 319 -17.19 -16.96 11.13
CA MET A 319 -17.89 -16.93 9.85
C MET A 319 -16.99 -16.44 8.71
N SER A 320 -16.10 -15.49 8.99
CA SER A 320 -15.22 -14.90 7.98
C SER A 320 -14.04 -15.79 7.60
N VAL A 321 -13.49 -16.59 8.51
CA VAL A 321 -12.29 -17.43 8.27
C VAL A 321 -12.45 -18.36 7.05
N PRO A 322 -13.53 -19.15 6.91
CA PRO A 322 -13.71 -20.04 5.76
C PRO A 322 -13.79 -19.29 4.43
N SER A 323 -14.38 -18.09 4.43
CA SER A 323 -14.57 -17.26 3.25
C SER A 323 -13.35 -16.41 2.88
N TRP A 324 -12.31 -16.39 3.71
CA TRP A 324 -11.13 -15.56 3.47
C TRP A 324 -10.19 -16.12 2.40
N ASN A 325 -10.21 -17.44 2.16
CA ASN A 325 -9.33 -18.07 1.18
C ASN A 325 -9.98 -18.11 -0.21
N PRO A 326 -9.40 -17.44 -1.23
CA PRO A 326 -9.91 -17.44 -2.60
C PRO A 326 -9.90 -18.82 -3.27
N GLU A 327 -9.07 -19.76 -2.81
CA GLU A 327 -9.01 -21.12 -3.35
C GLU A 327 -10.16 -22.02 -2.89
N LYS A 328 -10.90 -21.63 -1.85
CA LYS A 328 -11.93 -22.45 -1.20
C LYS A 328 -13.37 -22.05 -1.54
N GLY A 329 -13.59 -21.19 -2.53
CA GLY A 329 -14.93 -20.78 -2.97
C GLY A 329 -15.01 -19.33 -3.42
N TRP A 330 -16.16 -18.68 -3.18
CA TRP A 330 -16.37 -17.25 -3.44
C TRP A 330 -15.51 -16.43 -2.47
N PRO A 331 -14.41 -15.79 -2.93
CA PRO A 331 -13.56 -15.02 -2.03
C PRO A 331 -14.39 -13.93 -1.38
N LEU A 332 -14.16 -13.70 -0.09
CA LEU A 332 -14.65 -12.50 0.57
C LEU A 332 -14.17 -11.30 -0.26
N ASP A 333 -15.13 -10.51 -0.73
CA ASP A 333 -14.88 -9.29 -1.49
C ASP A 333 -13.88 -8.40 -0.74
N GLN A 334 -12.97 -7.73 -1.45
CA GLN A 334 -11.94 -6.87 -0.83
C GLN A 334 -12.58 -5.85 0.11
N THR A 335 -13.75 -5.34 -0.25
CA THR A 335 -14.51 -4.38 0.52
C THR A 335 -15.01 -4.98 1.84
N LEU A 336 -15.47 -6.24 1.84
CA LEU A 336 -15.86 -6.94 3.08
C LEU A 336 -14.66 -7.17 4.00
N ARG A 337 -13.47 -7.45 3.44
CA ARG A 337 -12.24 -7.60 4.25
C ARG A 337 -11.89 -6.29 4.94
N GLN A 338 -12.02 -5.17 4.22
CA GLN A 338 -11.85 -3.83 4.78
C GLN A 338 -12.88 -3.52 5.87
N CYS A 339 -14.15 -3.91 5.70
CA CYS A 339 -15.17 -3.75 6.75
C CYS A 339 -14.83 -4.54 8.03
N ILE A 340 -14.36 -5.79 7.89
CA ILE A 340 -13.97 -6.62 9.04
C ILE A 340 -12.73 -6.04 9.74
N LEU A 341 -11.75 -5.55 8.97
CA LEU A 341 -10.62 -4.80 9.51
C LEU A 341 -11.12 -3.54 10.24
N GLY A 342 -11.99 -2.75 9.64
CA GLY A 342 -12.57 -1.55 10.24
C GLY A 342 -13.21 -1.84 11.60
N VAL A 343 -14.09 -2.85 11.67
CA VAL A 343 -14.73 -3.26 12.93
C VAL A 343 -13.72 -3.76 13.97
N THR A 344 -12.70 -4.49 13.52
CA THR A 344 -11.60 -4.95 14.39
C THR A 344 -10.85 -3.76 15.00
N LEU A 345 -10.56 -2.73 14.19
CA LEU A 345 -9.88 -1.51 14.63
C LEU A 345 -10.76 -0.70 15.59
N LEU A 346 -12.06 -0.57 15.33
CA LEU A 346 -13.00 0.09 16.25
C LEU A 346 -13.08 -0.61 17.61
N ALA A 347 -13.15 -1.95 17.60
CA ALA A 347 -13.13 -2.73 18.83
C ALA A 347 -11.81 -2.57 19.59
N PHE A 348 -10.67 -2.57 18.89
CA PHE A 348 -9.37 -2.28 19.47
C PHE A 348 -9.34 -0.88 20.10
N GLU A 349 -9.78 0.14 19.37
CA GLU A 349 -9.75 1.54 19.80
C GLU A 349 -10.71 1.89 20.95
N THR A 350 -11.73 1.05 21.14
CA THR A 350 -12.69 1.11 22.25
C THR A 350 -12.19 0.34 23.50
N GLY A 351 -11.06 -0.39 23.37
CA GLY A 351 -10.47 -1.15 24.49
C GLY A 351 -11.09 -2.53 24.73
N VAL A 352 -11.75 -3.12 23.72
CA VAL A 352 -12.31 -4.48 23.82
C VAL A 352 -11.16 -5.49 23.94
N VAL A 353 -11.15 -6.29 25.02
CA VAL A 353 -10.03 -7.20 25.33
C VAL A 353 -9.84 -8.29 24.28
N ASN A 354 -10.96 -8.79 23.74
CA ASN A 354 -10.98 -9.79 22.66
C ASN A 354 -11.51 -9.17 21.37
N TYR A 355 -10.86 -8.06 20.96
CA TYR A 355 -11.23 -7.28 19.77
C TYR A 355 -11.13 -8.05 18.43
N ILE A 356 -10.52 -9.25 18.42
CA ILE A 356 -10.39 -10.08 17.23
C ILE A 356 -10.47 -11.58 17.56
N HIS A 357 -11.09 -12.34 16.67
CA HIS A 357 -11.05 -13.81 16.69
C HIS A 357 -9.66 -14.34 16.29
N PRO A 358 -9.02 -15.22 17.08
CA PRO A 358 -7.65 -15.69 16.81
C PRO A 358 -7.43 -16.27 15.41
N GLY A 359 -8.42 -16.99 14.85
CA GLY A 359 -8.33 -17.57 13.51
C GLY A 359 -8.22 -16.54 12.38
N LEU A 360 -8.60 -15.28 12.63
CA LEU A 360 -8.48 -14.20 11.66
C LEU A 360 -7.13 -13.49 11.68
N ILE A 361 -6.24 -13.75 12.65
CA ILE A 361 -5.05 -12.90 12.81
C ILE A 361 -4.05 -13.14 11.68
N ASP A 362 -3.31 -14.25 11.71
CA ASP A 362 -2.15 -14.44 10.83
C ASP A 362 -2.54 -14.73 9.37
N GLY A 363 -3.55 -15.58 9.16
CA GLY A 363 -3.97 -16.01 7.83
C GLY A 363 -4.83 -15.00 7.07
N CYS A 364 -5.41 -14.02 7.77
CA CYS A 364 -6.45 -13.15 7.24
C CYS A 364 -6.10 -11.67 7.43
N ILE A 365 -6.50 -11.08 8.56
CA ILE A 365 -6.46 -9.65 8.85
C ILE A 365 -5.05 -9.07 8.83
N LYS A 366 -4.02 -9.84 9.21
CA LYS A 366 -2.62 -9.39 9.12
C LYS A 366 -2.28 -8.86 7.73
N LYS A 367 -2.69 -9.58 6.66
CA LYS A 367 -2.40 -9.15 5.28
C LYS A 367 -3.07 -7.83 4.95
N GLU A 368 -4.30 -7.64 5.42
CA GLU A 368 -5.04 -6.38 5.23
C GLU A 368 -4.38 -5.25 6.03
N ILE A 369 -4.05 -5.48 7.31
CA ILE A 369 -3.37 -4.49 8.15
C ILE A 369 -2.09 -3.97 7.47
N VAL A 370 -1.25 -4.87 6.99
CA VAL A 370 0.03 -4.43 6.40
C VAL A 370 -0.14 -3.82 5.00
N ALA A 371 -1.28 -4.03 4.34
CA ALA A 371 -1.52 -3.57 2.97
C ALA A 371 -2.37 -2.30 2.88
N VAL A 372 -3.32 -2.09 3.79
CA VAL A 372 -4.39 -1.09 3.63
C VAL A 372 -4.50 -0.04 4.74
N LEU A 373 -3.68 -0.10 5.79
CA LEU A 373 -3.73 0.90 6.89
C LEU A 373 -3.48 2.35 6.46
N GLU A 374 -2.91 2.54 5.27
CA GLU A 374 -2.64 3.87 4.69
C GLU A 374 -3.88 4.53 4.09
N PHE A 375 -4.94 3.78 3.80
CA PHE A 375 -6.09 4.34 3.10
C PHE A 375 -6.86 5.33 3.98
N PRO A 376 -7.37 6.44 3.41
CA PRO A 376 -8.13 7.45 4.15
C PRO A 376 -9.39 6.93 4.84
N CYS A 377 -9.96 5.80 4.39
CA CYS A 377 -11.11 5.19 5.05
C CYS A 377 -10.81 4.76 6.51
N PHE A 378 -9.53 4.58 6.86
CA PHE A 378 -9.05 4.30 8.20
C PHE A 378 -8.47 5.55 8.91
N ASP A 379 -8.73 6.75 8.39
CA ASP A 379 -8.30 8.00 9.03
C ASP A 379 -8.96 8.20 10.39
N ASP A 380 -8.23 8.91 11.25
CA ASP A 380 -8.72 9.29 12.57
C ASP A 380 -9.98 10.14 12.44
N VAL A 381 -11.05 9.66 13.09
CA VAL A 381 -12.29 10.40 13.28
C VAL A 381 -12.54 10.56 14.76
N ASP A 382 -13.07 11.73 15.11
CA ASP A 382 -13.24 12.15 16.50
C ASP A 382 -14.25 11.29 17.26
N ASP A 383 -15.22 10.69 16.56
CA ASP A 383 -16.30 9.92 17.16
C ASP A 383 -16.57 8.57 16.46
N LEU A 384 -16.99 7.58 17.26
CA LEU A 384 -17.29 6.23 16.81
C LEU A 384 -18.48 6.18 15.82
N PRO A 385 -19.59 6.92 15.98
CA PRO A 385 -20.66 6.98 14.98
C PRO A 385 -20.17 7.38 13.59
N THR A 386 -19.32 8.40 13.46
CA THR A 386 -18.72 8.80 12.19
C THR A 386 -17.86 7.68 11.60
N ALA A 387 -17.05 7.00 12.43
CA ALA A 387 -16.25 5.84 12.02
C ALA A 387 -17.13 4.69 11.50
N SER A 388 -18.19 4.38 12.23
CA SER A 388 -19.20 3.39 11.88
C SER A 388 -19.90 3.74 10.56
N ASN A 389 -20.27 5.00 10.36
CA ASN A 389 -20.91 5.46 9.12
C ASN A 389 -20.01 5.28 7.90
N ARG A 390 -18.69 5.45 8.03
CA ARG A 390 -17.75 5.14 6.94
C ARG A 390 -17.77 3.66 6.58
N ILE A 391 -17.70 2.77 7.57
CA ILE A 391 -17.79 1.31 7.35
C ILE A 391 -19.14 0.94 6.72
N ASN A 392 -20.24 1.56 7.17
CA ASN A 392 -21.57 1.35 6.62
C ASN A 392 -21.70 1.82 5.17
N SER A 393 -21.11 2.98 4.83
CA SER A 393 -21.10 3.46 3.44
C SER A 393 -20.37 2.48 2.53
N ILE A 394 -19.20 2.00 2.97
CA ILE A 394 -18.42 0.99 2.26
C ILE A 394 -19.23 -0.32 2.09
N LEU A 395 -19.92 -0.76 3.14
CA LEU A 395 -20.76 -1.96 3.09
C LEU A 395 -22.01 -1.77 2.19
N ALA A 396 -22.58 -0.58 2.14
CA ALA A 396 -23.72 -0.26 1.29
C ALA A 396 -23.36 -0.41 -0.20
N ASP A 397 -22.17 0.07 -0.59
CA ASP A 397 -21.66 -0.08 -1.96
C ASP A 397 -21.54 -1.55 -2.37
N VAL A 398 -21.08 -2.42 -1.46
CA VAL A 398 -21.03 -3.88 -1.68
C VAL A 398 -22.42 -4.44 -1.93
N ILE A 399 -23.40 -4.07 -1.10
CA ILE A 399 -24.77 -4.56 -1.22
C ILE A 399 -25.39 -4.11 -2.54
N ILE A 400 -25.23 -2.83 -2.91
CA ILE A 400 -25.76 -2.26 -4.16
C ILE A 400 -25.13 -2.98 -5.36
N ASN A 401 -23.81 -3.13 -5.38
CA ASN A 401 -23.11 -3.83 -6.45
C ASN A 401 -23.58 -5.29 -6.56
N HIS A 402 -23.71 -6.01 -5.44
CA HIS A 402 -24.21 -7.38 -5.45
C HIS A 402 -25.65 -7.49 -5.95
N VAL A 403 -26.55 -6.59 -5.54
CA VAL A 403 -27.93 -6.58 -6.03
C VAL A 403 -27.96 -6.36 -7.53
N TYR A 404 -27.18 -5.40 -8.04
CA TYR A 404 -27.06 -5.14 -9.47
C TYR A 404 -26.56 -6.37 -10.24
N TYR A 405 -25.50 -7.03 -9.77
CA TYR A 405 -24.99 -8.25 -10.40
C TYR A 405 -26.02 -9.40 -10.39
N ILE A 406 -26.78 -9.56 -9.31
CA ILE A 406 -27.83 -10.58 -9.24
C ILE A 406 -28.96 -10.27 -10.22
N GLU A 407 -29.37 -9.02 -10.36
CA GLU A 407 -30.41 -8.61 -11.31
C GLU A 407 -29.95 -8.78 -12.76
N GLU A 408 -28.71 -8.41 -13.09
CA GLU A 408 -28.13 -8.66 -14.42
C GLU A 408 -27.98 -10.16 -14.70
N PHE A 409 -27.53 -10.95 -13.72
CA PHE A 409 -27.46 -12.41 -13.86
C PHE A 409 -28.84 -13.04 -14.06
N LYS A 410 -29.87 -12.58 -13.35
CA LYS A 410 -31.26 -13.02 -13.57
C LYS A 410 -31.73 -12.69 -14.98
N LYS A 411 -31.50 -11.47 -15.46
CA LYS A 411 -31.82 -11.10 -16.86
C LYS A 411 -31.12 -12.00 -17.86
N PHE A 412 -29.85 -12.33 -17.64
CA PHE A 412 -29.09 -13.23 -18.49
C PHE A 412 -29.67 -14.64 -18.49
N VAL A 413 -29.95 -15.22 -17.32
CA VAL A 413 -30.58 -16.54 -17.20
C VAL A 413 -31.97 -16.58 -17.81
N ASP A 414 -32.78 -15.55 -17.58
CA ASP A 414 -34.13 -15.45 -18.13
C ASP A 414 -34.11 -15.28 -19.67
N GLN A 415 -33.08 -14.64 -20.23
CA GLN A 415 -32.87 -14.51 -21.68
C GLN A 415 -32.41 -15.82 -22.34
N ASP A 416 -31.59 -16.64 -21.66
CA ASP A 416 -31.12 -17.94 -22.18
C ASP A 416 -32.12 -19.10 -21.95
N THR A 417 -33.24 -18.86 -21.26
CA THR A 417 -34.34 -19.85 -21.13
C THR A 417 -35.33 -19.87 -22.31
N PHE A 418 -35.10 -19.12 -23.39
CA PHE A 418 -35.82 -19.27 -24.66
C PHE A 418 -34.84 -19.73 -25.76
N ASP A 419 -35.06 -20.95 -26.27
CA ASP A 419 -34.40 -21.60 -27.44
C ASP A 419 -33.12 -22.45 -27.25
N TYR A 420 -32.91 -23.09 -26.08
CA TYR A 420 -32.20 -24.38 -26.10
C TYR A 420 -33.16 -25.53 -26.39
N CYS A 421 -33.57 -25.64 -27.66
CA CYS A 421 -34.25 -26.82 -28.17
C CYS A 421 -33.22 -27.98 -28.24
N PRO A 422 -33.35 -29.06 -27.46
CA PRO A 422 -32.44 -30.19 -27.57
C PRO A 422 -32.79 -30.89 -28.88
N THR A 423 -32.07 -30.56 -29.96
CA THR A 423 -32.18 -31.34 -31.18
C THR A 423 -31.62 -32.73 -30.84
N ARG A 424 -32.54 -33.69 -30.69
CA ARG A 424 -32.26 -35.12 -30.61
C ARG A 424 -31.25 -35.46 -31.72
N LEU A 425 -30.02 -35.78 -31.34
CA LEU A 425 -29.13 -36.57 -32.19
C LEU A 425 -29.73 -37.97 -32.28
N ASN A 426 -30.63 -38.16 -33.25
CA ASN A 426 -30.98 -39.47 -33.77
C ASN A 426 -29.73 -40.01 -34.49
N ILE A 427 -28.87 -40.71 -33.75
CA ILE A 427 -27.86 -41.57 -34.34
C ILE A 427 -28.59 -42.87 -34.72
N ASN A 428 -29.05 -42.93 -35.96
CA ASN A 428 -29.42 -44.20 -36.57
C ASN A 428 -28.14 -45.02 -36.74
N TYR A 429 -28.02 -46.13 -36.00
CA TYR A 429 -27.13 -47.21 -36.38
C TYR A 429 -27.76 -47.90 -37.60
N SER A 430 -27.09 -47.81 -38.75
CA SER A 430 -27.32 -48.75 -39.85
C SER A 430 -26.48 -49.98 -39.58
N ASP A 431 -27.13 -51.10 -39.31
CA ASP A 431 -26.57 -52.42 -39.56
C ASP A 431 -26.48 -52.64 -41.09
N ASP A 432 -25.46 -53.39 -41.52
CA ASP A 432 -25.18 -53.94 -42.85
C ASP A 432 -24.40 -53.07 -43.87
N ASP A 433 -23.05 -53.17 -43.84
CA ASP A 433 -22.22 -53.90 -44.83
C ASP A 433 -20.73 -53.94 -44.41
#